data_AF-A0A8J4GNM4-F1
#
_entry.id   AF-A0A8J4GNM4-F1
#
_cell.length_a   1.000
_cell.length_b   1.000
_cell.length_c   1.000
_cell.angle_alpha   90.00
_cell.angle_beta   90.00
_cell.angle_gamma   90.00
#
_symmetry.space_group_name_H-M   'P 1'
#
loop_
_entity.id
_entity.type
_entity.pdbx_description
1 polymer ?
#
loop_
_entity_poly.entity_id
_entity_poly.type
_entity_poly.pdbx_seq_one_letter_code
_entity_poly.pdbx_strand_id
1 'polypeptide(L)'
;MLGPRVTYEGATQPVLCTPYNFGVNAIFLALIPYTVVTALHDTHLEVALILGTIFSGVIILIGIIFRFSGGYRTWPYALELFMLVVNAVLLGVSYPEPDKIKKYLPFISNAFYAAFALISIMMTIPFSIQYVREFVPSSAAMHDRLVRAAYTTASLWTITFVANTLLYLVPICRNREQEHSHALNLVFRIILPIFLALFAAIFTRLWPVRVMQHLAGSAGFDGAFRKVVVNPLAVMGDAMGLTPPPLPEGPYAMGGPPRPLQVQAIGA
;
A
#
# COMPACT_ATOMS: atom_id res chain seq x y z
N MET A 1 38.73 -36.55 -8.24
CA MET A 1 38.56 -35.90 -6.91
C MET A 1 37.33 -35.03 -6.99
N LEU A 2 36.28 -35.40 -6.25
CA LEU A 2 35.01 -34.69 -6.21
C LEU A 2 35.21 -33.39 -5.42
N GLY A 3 35.20 -32.26 -6.10
CA GLY A 3 35.17 -30.95 -5.46
C GLY A 3 33.88 -30.77 -4.65
N PRO A 4 33.90 -29.94 -3.60
CA PRO A 4 32.73 -29.74 -2.76
C PRO A 4 31.55 -29.24 -3.59
N ARG A 5 30.45 -30.02 -3.59
CA ARG A 5 29.16 -29.58 -4.10
C ARG A 5 28.69 -28.44 -3.22
N VAL A 6 28.63 -27.23 -3.79
CA VAL A 6 27.85 -26.14 -3.21
C VAL A 6 26.39 -26.55 -3.34
N THR A 7 25.82 -27.08 -2.27
CA THR A 7 24.37 -27.24 -2.13
C THR A 7 23.76 -25.85 -2.06
N TYR A 8 23.06 -25.46 -3.13
CA TYR A 8 22.07 -24.41 -3.04
C TYR A 8 20.97 -24.95 -2.13
N GLU A 9 21.00 -24.60 -0.84
CA GLU A 9 19.80 -24.63 -0.03
C GLU A 9 18.83 -23.67 -0.74
N GLY A 10 17.94 -24.27 -1.54
CA GLY A 10 16.72 -23.60 -1.95
C GLY A 10 16.07 -23.19 -0.65
N ALA A 11 16.20 -21.91 -0.30
CA ALA A 11 15.50 -21.33 0.81
C ALA A 11 14.01 -21.49 0.50
N THR A 12 13.44 -22.60 0.93
CA THR A 12 12.03 -22.71 1.24
C THR A 12 11.80 -21.63 2.28
N GLN A 13 11.50 -20.43 1.81
CA GLN A 13 11.12 -19.34 2.69
C GLN A 13 9.90 -19.85 3.46
N PRO A 14 9.93 -19.88 4.80
CA PRO A 14 8.79 -20.31 5.57
C PRO A 14 7.63 -19.37 5.27
N VAL A 15 6.66 -19.88 4.51
CA VAL A 15 5.48 -19.17 4.00
C VAL A 15 4.57 -18.67 5.13
N LEU A 16 4.77 -19.15 6.37
CA LEU A 16 3.82 -18.93 7.46
C LEU A 16 4.07 -17.70 8.34
N CYS A 17 5.28 -17.11 8.38
CA CYS A 17 5.59 -15.99 9.28
C CYS A 17 6.55 -14.96 8.65
N THR A 18 6.23 -14.46 7.46
CA THR A 18 6.89 -13.28 6.93
C THR A 18 6.14 -12.02 7.41
N PRO A 19 6.77 -11.04 8.10
CA PRO A 19 6.14 -9.78 8.54
C PRO A 19 5.42 -9.01 7.40
N TYR A 20 5.72 -9.38 6.15
CA TYR A 20 5.08 -8.98 4.90
C TYR A 20 3.57 -9.21 4.82
N ASN A 21 2.95 -10.11 5.61
CA ASN A 21 1.50 -10.37 5.49
C ASN A 21 0.61 -9.31 6.17
N PHE A 22 1.07 -8.67 7.25
CA PHE A 22 0.28 -7.64 7.94
C PHE A 22 0.33 -6.30 7.19
N GLY A 23 1.53 -5.89 6.74
CA GLY A 23 1.78 -4.79 5.79
C GLY A 23 0.76 -4.71 4.68
N VAL A 24 0.73 -5.80 3.95
CA VAL A 24 -0.04 -5.95 2.73
C VAL A 24 -1.56 -5.97 2.98
N ASN A 25 -2.01 -6.45 4.14
CA ASN A 25 -3.43 -6.51 4.49
C ASN A 25 -3.95 -5.23 5.18
N ALA A 26 -3.06 -4.26 5.48
CA ALA A 26 -3.44 -3.00 6.14
C ALA A 26 -4.50 -2.20 5.36
N ILE A 27 -4.56 -2.36 4.03
CA ILE A 27 -5.60 -1.73 3.21
C ILE A 27 -7.03 -2.12 3.63
N PHE A 28 -7.23 -3.34 4.16
CA PHE A 28 -8.52 -3.76 4.68
C PHE A 28 -8.83 -3.15 6.05
N LEU A 29 -7.80 -2.83 6.84
CA LEU A 29 -8.00 -2.12 8.11
C LEU A 29 -8.55 -0.71 7.86
N ALA A 30 -8.06 -0.03 6.82
CA ALA A 30 -8.58 1.29 6.42
C ALA A 30 -10.09 1.25 6.03
N LEU A 31 -10.64 0.08 5.64
CA LEU A 31 -12.07 -0.05 5.36
C LEU A 31 -12.94 -0.10 6.62
N ILE A 32 -12.40 -0.44 7.79
CA ILE A 32 -13.17 -0.54 9.03
C ILE A 32 -13.78 0.82 9.41
N PRO A 33 -13.01 1.90 9.61
CA PRO A 33 -13.60 3.20 9.94
C PRO A 33 -14.53 3.71 8.83
N TYR A 34 -14.19 3.47 7.56
CA TYR A 34 -15.03 3.85 6.42
C TYR A 34 -16.40 3.15 6.44
N THR A 35 -16.43 1.83 6.65
CA THR A 35 -17.67 1.04 6.68
C THR A 35 -18.54 1.37 7.89
N VAL A 36 -17.93 1.53 9.07
CA VAL A 36 -18.63 1.93 10.31
C VAL A 36 -19.32 3.28 10.13
N VAL A 37 -18.60 4.29 9.64
CA VAL A 37 -19.16 5.62 9.40
C VAL A 37 -20.26 5.57 8.34
N THR A 38 -20.04 4.86 7.24
CA THR A 38 -21.02 4.73 6.15
C THR A 38 -22.30 4.01 6.61
N ALA A 39 -22.19 2.97 7.44
CA ALA A 39 -23.34 2.20 7.89
C ALA A 39 -24.16 2.92 8.96
N LEU A 40 -23.50 3.65 9.87
CA LEU A 40 -24.16 4.21 11.06
C LEU A 40 -24.53 5.70 10.96
N HIS A 41 -24.08 6.42 9.92
CA HIS A 41 -24.36 7.86 9.81
C HIS A 41 -25.85 8.23 9.84
N ASP A 42 -26.72 7.33 9.40
CA ASP A 42 -28.17 7.54 9.30
C ASP A 42 -28.91 7.42 10.65
N THR A 43 -28.43 6.59 11.58
CA THR A 43 -29.11 6.36 12.87
C THR A 43 -28.50 7.19 13.98
N HIS A 44 -27.17 7.18 14.07
CA HIS A 44 -26.44 7.85 15.14
C HIS A 44 -25.18 8.52 14.58
N LEU A 45 -25.35 9.70 13.96
CA LEU A 45 -24.28 10.44 13.28
C LEU A 45 -23.03 10.63 14.16
N GLU A 46 -23.22 11.17 15.37
CA GLU A 46 -22.12 11.47 16.29
C GLU A 46 -21.40 10.20 16.72
N VAL A 47 -22.15 9.14 17.06
CA VAL A 47 -21.59 7.84 17.44
C VAL A 47 -20.82 7.24 16.27
N ALA A 48 -21.34 7.33 15.05
CA ALA A 48 -20.66 6.84 13.85
C ALA A 48 -19.31 7.54 13.64
N LEU A 49 -19.27 8.87 13.78
CA LEU A 49 -18.05 9.68 13.65
C LEU A 49 -17.06 9.45 14.79
N ILE A 50 -17.53 9.32 16.03
CA ILE A 50 -16.70 8.96 17.20
C ILE A 50 -16.06 7.59 16.96
N LEU A 51 -16.85 6.58 16.61
CA LEU A 51 -16.34 5.24 16.33
C LEU A 51 -15.38 5.23 15.15
N GLY A 52 -15.69 5.92 14.06
CA GLY A 52 -14.79 6.07 12.91
C GLY A 52 -13.45 6.69 13.28
N THR A 53 -13.46 7.72 14.12
CA THR A 53 -12.25 8.39 14.62
C THR A 53 -11.45 7.47 15.55
N ILE A 54 -12.11 6.79 16.49
CA ILE A 54 -11.48 5.83 17.41
C ILE A 54 -10.84 4.68 16.63
N PHE A 55 -11.57 4.05 15.71
CA PHE A 55 -11.03 2.96 14.90
C PHE A 55 -9.83 3.41 14.07
N SER A 56 -9.90 4.58 13.44
CA SER A 56 -8.77 5.15 12.70
C SER A 56 -7.56 5.39 13.61
N GLY A 57 -7.77 5.98 14.80
CA GLY A 57 -6.73 6.22 15.78
C GLY A 57 -6.10 4.94 16.33
N VAL A 58 -6.91 3.92 16.61
CA VAL A 58 -6.45 2.60 17.07
C VAL A 58 -5.63 1.89 15.98
N ILE A 59 -6.08 1.92 14.73
CA ILE A 59 -5.32 1.35 13.60
C ILE A 59 -3.97 2.04 13.46
N ILE A 60 -3.94 3.37 13.56
CA ILE A 60 -2.69 4.16 13.55
C ILE A 60 -1.80 3.75 14.72
N LEU A 61 -2.31 3.67 15.95
CA LEU A 61 -1.56 3.27 17.14
C LEU A 61 -0.96 1.87 17.00
N ILE A 62 -1.77 0.91 16.54
CA ILE A 62 -1.34 -0.46 16.25
C ILE A 62 -0.24 -0.44 15.19
N GLY A 63 -0.39 0.37 14.14
CA GLY A 63 0.60 0.61 13.11
C GLY A 63 1.94 1.11 13.65
N ILE A 64 1.92 2.05 14.61
CA ILE A 64 3.12 2.54 15.32
C ILE A 64 3.82 1.39 16.05
N ILE A 65 3.06 0.61 16.82
CA ILE A 65 3.60 -0.52 17.60
C ILE A 65 4.26 -1.54 16.67
N PHE A 66 3.57 -1.92 15.59
CA PHE A 66 4.11 -2.84 14.60
C PHE A 66 5.29 -2.26 13.82
N ARG A 67 5.36 -0.94 13.62
CA ARG A 67 6.52 -0.29 13.01
C ARG A 67 7.75 -0.43 13.91
N PHE A 68 7.59 -0.19 15.21
CA PHE A 68 8.68 -0.35 16.19
C PHE A 68 9.12 -1.81 16.35
N SER A 69 8.22 -2.78 16.20
CA SER A 69 8.57 -4.21 16.21
C SER A 69 9.14 -4.72 14.87
N GLY A 70 9.30 -3.86 13.87
CA GLY A 70 9.82 -4.23 12.55
C GLY A 70 8.82 -4.93 11.62
N GLY A 71 7.53 -4.92 11.96
CA GLY A 71 6.44 -5.52 11.18
C GLY A 71 5.98 -4.70 9.97
N TYR A 72 6.06 -3.36 10.03
CA TYR A 72 5.76 -2.48 8.89
C TYR A 72 7.02 -1.80 8.35
N ARG A 73 7.09 -1.66 7.02
CA ARG A 73 8.19 -0.97 6.37
C ARG A 73 7.85 0.47 6.00
N THR A 74 6.64 0.70 5.53
CA THR A 74 6.10 2.00 5.11
C THR A 74 4.89 2.31 5.98
N TRP A 75 5.14 3.04 7.07
CA TRP A 75 4.11 3.55 7.98
C TRP A 75 4.49 4.97 8.40
N PRO A 76 3.53 5.91 8.56
CA PRO A 76 2.07 5.78 8.46
C PRO A 76 1.51 5.72 7.05
N TYR A 77 0.39 5.01 6.89
CA TYR A 77 -0.38 5.02 5.65
C TYR A 77 -1.18 6.31 5.52
N ALA A 78 -1.02 6.99 4.39
CA ALA A 78 -1.59 8.31 4.16
C ALA A 78 -3.12 8.28 4.14
N LEU A 79 -3.73 7.20 3.64
CA LEU A 79 -5.18 7.05 3.62
C LEU A 79 -5.77 6.96 5.03
N GLU A 80 -5.14 6.20 5.94
CA GLU A 80 -5.59 6.05 7.33
C GLU A 80 -5.49 7.38 8.11
N LEU A 81 -4.38 8.10 7.94
CA LEU A 81 -4.23 9.45 8.49
C LEU A 81 -5.28 10.41 7.96
N PHE A 82 -5.52 10.38 6.65
CA PHE A 82 -6.49 11.27 6.02
C PHE A 82 -7.92 10.94 6.44
N MET A 83 -8.26 9.66 6.58
CA MET A 83 -9.55 9.23 7.15
C MET A 83 -9.74 9.72 8.59
N LEU A 84 -8.72 9.63 9.43
CA LEU A 84 -8.76 10.16 10.79
C LEU A 84 -9.07 11.66 10.78
N VAL A 85 -8.36 12.44 9.95
CA VAL A 85 -8.55 13.90 9.85
C VAL A 85 -9.95 14.23 9.37
N VAL A 86 -10.44 13.59 8.30
CA VAL A 86 -11.79 13.83 7.76
C VAL A 86 -12.85 13.51 8.81
N ASN A 87 -12.75 12.37 9.50
CA ASN A 87 -13.70 11.98 10.54
C ASN A 87 -13.69 12.94 11.74
N ALA A 88 -12.50 13.37 12.19
CA ALA A 88 -12.37 14.33 13.28
C ALA A 88 -12.95 15.72 12.93
N VAL A 89 -12.72 16.20 11.71
CA VAL A 89 -13.28 17.47 11.22
C VAL A 89 -14.79 17.37 11.11
N LEU A 90 -15.32 16.29 10.52
CA LEU A 90 -16.76 16.08 10.40
C LEU A 90 -17.45 15.94 11.77
N LEU A 91 -16.78 15.34 12.76
CA LEU A 91 -17.26 15.28 14.13
C LEU A 91 -17.34 16.67 14.78
N GLY A 92 -16.33 17.52 14.56
CA GLY A 92 -16.37 18.90 15.05
C GLY A 92 -17.51 19.71 14.44
N VAL A 93 -17.77 19.53 13.13
CA VAL A 93 -18.83 20.23 12.40
C VAL A 93 -20.21 19.64 12.66
N SER A 94 -20.33 18.38 13.11
CA SER A 94 -21.64 17.78 13.39
C SER A 94 -22.34 18.37 14.61
N TYR A 95 -21.61 18.97 15.57
CA TYR A 95 -22.21 19.60 16.75
C TYR A 95 -23.07 20.84 16.43
N PRO A 96 -22.62 21.82 15.64
CA PRO A 96 -23.43 22.99 15.31
C PRO A 96 -24.56 22.71 14.31
N GLU A 97 -24.38 21.78 13.36
CA GLU A 97 -25.35 21.55 12.28
C GLU A 97 -25.57 20.05 11.96
N PRO A 98 -26.14 19.26 12.90
CA PRO A 98 -26.21 17.80 12.77
C PRO A 98 -27.04 17.35 11.56
N ASP A 99 -28.15 18.02 11.25
CA ASP A 99 -29.06 17.62 10.16
C ASP A 99 -28.42 17.76 8.77
N LYS A 100 -27.65 18.84 8.56
CA LYS A 100 -26.95 19.07 7.29
C LYS A 100 -25.82 18.09 7.10
N ILE A 101 -25.03 17.85 8.16
CA ILE A 101 -23.94 16.89 8.10
C ILE A 101 -24.48 15.48 7.89
N LYS A 102 -25.54 15.08 8.61
CA LYS A 102 -26.21 13.79 8.39
C LYS A 102 -26.62 13.58 6.93
N LYS A 103 -27.19 14.61 6.29
CA LYS A 103 -27.66 14.56 4.91
C LYS A 103 -26.53 14.52 3.87
N TYR A 104 -25.37 15.10 4.14
CA TYR A 104 -24.30 15.23 3.14
C TYR A 104 -23.02 14.47 3.49
N LEU A 105 -22.93 13.82 4.65
CA LEU A 105 -21.69 13.19 5.12
C LEU A 105 -21.09 12.21 4.10
N PRO A 106 -21.83 11.24 3.53
CA PRO A 106 -21.24 10.30 2.57
C PRO A 106 -20.81 10.96 1.27
N PHE A 107 -21.46 12.05 0.86
CA PHE A 107 -21.02 12.86 -0.27
C PHE A 107 -19.70 13.56 0.05
N ILE A 108 -19.66 14.27 1.19
CA ILE A 108 -18.50 15.04 1.64
C ILE A 108 -17.28 14.12 1.83
N SER A 109 -17.43 13.03 2.59
CA SER A 109 -16.32 12.12 2.89
C SER A 109 -15.73 11.49 1.62
N ASN A 110 -16.58 10.91 0.76
CA ASN A 110 -16.11 10.33 -0.50
C ASN A 110 -15.52 11.38 -1.45
N ALA A 111 -16.05 12.59 -1.50
CA ALA A 111 -15.47 13.67 -2.30
C ALA A 111 -14.07 14.05 -1.81
N PHE A 112 -13.86 14.16 -0.49
CA PHE A 112 -12.53 14.41 0.08
C PHE A 112 -11.57 13.25 -0.18
N TYR A 113 -12.02 11.99 -0.07
CA TYR A 113 -11.18 10.82 -0.39
C TYR A 113 -10.84 10.73 -1.88
N ALA A 114 -11.78 11.06 -2.76
CA ALA A 114 -11.54 11.17 -4.20
C ALA A 114 -10.51 12.28 -4.51
N ALA A 115 -10.67 13.45 -3.90
CA ALA A 115 -9.75 14.57 -4.07
C ALA A 115 -8.35 14.20 -3.58
N PHE A 116 -8.24 13.58 -2.40
CA PHE A 116 -6.96 13.08 -1.87
C PHE A 116 -6.29 12.08 -2.83
N ALA A 117 -7.05 11.09 -3.31
CA ALA A 117 -6.54 10.09 -4.24
C ALA A 117 -6.06 10.74 -5.56
N LEU A 118 -6.86 11.65 -6.12
CA LEU A 118 -6.53 12.37 -7.35
C LEU A 118 -5.30 13.29 -7.17
N ILE A 119 -5.25 14.07 -6.09
CA ILE A 119 -4.11 14.95 -5.78
C ILE A 119 -2.84 14.12 -5.60
N SER A 120 -2.93 12.94 -4.96
CA SER A 120 -1.76 12.05 -4.83
C SER A 120 -1.21 11.61 -6.19
N ILE A 121 -2.08 11.34 -7.16
CA ILE A 121 -1.71 11.02 -8.54
C ILE A 121 -1.08 12.26 -9.22
N MET A 122 -1.69 13.43 -9.09
CA MET A 122 -1.20 14.68 -9.69
C MET A 122 0.16 15.11 -9.13
N MET A 123 0.41 14.90 -7.83
CA MET A 123 1.69 15.17 -7.19
C MET A 123 2.76 14.10 -7.48
N THR A 124 2.47 13.16 -8.38
CA THR A 124 3.35 12.07 -8.80
C THR A 124 3.71 11.04 -7.72
N ILE A 125 3.02 11.07 -6.58
CA ILE A 125 3.25 10.19 -5.43
C ILE A 125 1.90 9.54 -5.08
N PRO A 126 1.46 8.51 -5.85
CA PRO A 126 0.17 7.88 -5.61
C PRO A 126 0.14 7.27 -4.21
N PHE A 127 -0.89 7.58 -3.42
CA PHE A 127 -0.96 7.12 -2.01
C PHE A 127 -0.85 5.59 -1.88
N SER A 128 -1.33 4.87 -2.90
CA SER A 128 -1.32 3.41 -2.95
C SER A 128 0.08 2.80 -2.99
N ILE A 129 1.11 3.58 -3.33
CA ILE A 129 2.49 3.10 -3.42
C ILE A 129 3.00 2.57 -2.08
N GLN A 130 2.48 3.10 -0.96
CA GLN A 130 2.82 2.62 0.38
C GLN A 130 2.39 1.16 0.54
N TYR A 131 1.15 0.82 0.20
CA TYR A 131 0.67 -0.57 0.24
C TYR A 131 1.40 -1.48 -0.74
N VAL A 132 1.69 -1.00 -1.95
CA VAL A 132 2.35 -1.79 -3.00
C VAL A 132 3.82 -2.10 -2.62
N ARG A 133 4.51 -1.19 -1.93
CA ARG A 133 5.90 -1.39 -1.49
C ARG A 133 6.07 -2.46 -0.42
N GLU A 134 5.03 -2.76 0.35
CA GLU A 134 5.06 -3.84 1.33
C GLU A 134 5.17 -5.23 0.67
N PHE A 135 4.88 -5.35 -0.63
CA PHE A 135 5.02 -6.60 -1.37
C PHE A 135 6.44 -6.89 -1.84
N VAL A 136 7.32 -5.88 -1.87
CA VAL A 136 8.58 -5.94 -2.61
C VAL A 136 9.76 -5.53 -1.73
N PRO A 137 10.93 -6.19 -1.86
CA PRO A 137 12.13 -5.79 -1.12
C PRO A 137 12.57 -4.36 -1.45
N SER A 138 13.39 -3.78 -0.58
CA SER A 138 13.76 -2.36 -0.65
C SER A 138 14.42 -1.93 -1.94
N SER A 139 15.24 -2.81 -2.47
CA SER A 139 15.97 -2.64 -3.72
C SER A 139 15.07 -2.50 -4.94
N ALA A 140 13.87 -3.09 -4.94
CA ALA A 140 12.93 -3.03 -6.07
C ALA A 140 11.72 -2.12 -5.81
N ALA A 141 11.72 -1.36 -4.71
CA ALA A 141 10.62 -0.49 -4.28
C ALA A 141 10.36 0.74 -5.19
N MET A 142 11.28 1.01 -6.14
CA MET A 142 11.19 2.10 -7.12
C MET A 142 11.12 1.59 -8.56
N HIS A 143 10.95 0.29 -8.78
CA HIS A 143 10.90 -0.26 -10.12
C HIS A 143 9.68 0.29 -10.90
N ASP A 144 9.87 0.70 -12.16
CA ASP A 144 8.84 1.32 -13.00
C ASP A 144 7.51 0.56 -13.04
N ARG A 145 7.54 -0.78 -13.11
CA ARG A 145 6.33 -1.61 -13.12
C ARG A 145 5.56 -1.51 -11.79
N LEU A 146 6.26 -1.39 -10.67
CA LEU A 146 5.68 -1.20 -9.35
C LEU A 146 5.00 0.18 -9.25
N VAL A 147 5.68 1.22 -9.74
CA VAL A 147 5.16 2.58 -9.77
C VAL A 147 3.89 2.64 -10.63
N ARG A 148 3.91 2.06 -11.83
CA ARG A 148 2.71 1.95 -12.69
C ARG A 148 1.58 1.20 -11.98
N ALA A 149 1.88 0.10 -11.29
CA ALA A 149 0.89 -0.63 -10.51
C ALA A 149 0.25 0.23 -9.43
N ALA A 150 1.04 1.06 -8.74
CA ALA A 150 0.53 2.03 -7.77
C ALA A 150 -0.38 3.08 -8.43
N TYR A 151 -0.02 3.64 -9.58
CA TYR A 151 -0.91 4.56 -10.30
C TYR A 151 -2.23 3.90 -10.71
N THR A 152 -2.20 2.65 -11.19
CA THR A 152 -3.42 1.91 -11.54
C THR A 152 -4.31 1.70 -10.32
N THR A 153 -3.75 1.28 -9.18
CA THR A 153 -4.52 1.06 -7.95
C THR A 153 -5.07 2.38 -7.40
N ALA A 154 -4.29 3.47 -7.39
CA ALA A 154 -4.76 4.79 -6.97
C ALA A 154 -5.86 5.34 -7.89
N SER A 155 -5.76 5.10 -9.19
CA SER A 155 -6.79 5.49 -10.17
C SER A 155 -8.09 4.74 -9.92
N LEU A 156 -8.00 3.43 -9.62
CA LEU A 156 -9.18 2.63 -9.26
C LEU A 156 -9.84 3.15 -7.99
N TRP A 157 -9.06 3.46 -6.94
CA TRP A 157 -9.60 4.09 -5.73
C TRP A 157 -10.27 5.43 -6.01
N THR A 158 -9.66 6.25 -6.87
CA THR A 158 -10.24 7.54 -7.28
C THR A 158 -11.60 7.33 -7.95
N ILE A 159 -11.69 6.41 -8.92
CA ILE A 159 -12.94 6.06 -9.60
C ILE A 159 -13.97 5.53 -8.61
N THR A 160 -13.57 4.66 -7.67
CA THR A 160 -14.44 4.13 -6.62
C THR A 160 -15.02 5.25 -5.76
N PHE A 161 -14.20 6.18 -5.27
CA PHE A 161 -14.69 7.28 -4.45
C PHE A 161 -15.59 8.24 -5.23
N VAL A 162 -15.23 8.57 -6.47
CA VAL A 162 -16.08 9.39 -7.36
C VAL A 162 -17.42 8.69 -7.63
N ALA A 163 -17.41 7.40 -7.93
CA ALA A 163 -18.63 6.61 -8.12
C ALA A 163 -19.48 6.62 -6.85
N ASN A 164 -18.89 6.40 -5.68
CA ASN A 164 -19.60 6.46 -4.39
C ASN A 164 -20.23 7.84 -4.14
N THR A 165 -19.53 8.92 -4.45
CA THR A 165 -20.07 10.29 -4.39
C THR A 165 -21.28 10.45 -5.30
N LEU A 166 -21.22 9.93 -6.54
CA LEU A 166 -22.31 10.04 -7.50
C LEU A 166 -23.51 9.14 -7.15
N LEU A 167 -23.28 7.94 -6.65
CA LEU A 167 -24.33 7.00 -6.22
C LEU A 167 -25.17 7.58 -5.09
N TYR A 168 -24.55 8.39 -4.23
CA TYR A 168 -25.25 9.09 -3.16
C TYR A 168 -26.23 10.16 -3.66
N LEU A 169 -26.04 10.70 -4.86
CA LEU A 169 -26.98 11.65 -5.45
C LEU A 169 -28.31 11.00 -5.84
N VAL A 170 -28.31 9.70 -6.16
CA VAL A 170 -29.52 8.96 -6.58
C VAL A 170 -30.67 9.08 -5.57
N PRO A 171 -30.48 8.75 -4.27
CA PRO A 171 -31.55 8.89 -3.28
C PRO A 171 -31.96 10.35 -3.00
N ILE A 172 -31.02 11.29 -3.11
CA ILE A 172 -31.29 12.74 -2.96
C ILE A 172 -32.18 13.23 -4.10
N CYS A 173 -31.84 12.92 -5.36
CA CYS A 173 -32.64 13.29 -6.53
C CYS A 173 -34.06 12.70 -6.51
N ARG A 174 -34.28 11.62 -5.76
CA ARG A 174 -35.60 11.00 -5.58
C ARG A 174 -36.35 11.51 -4.35
N ASN A 175 -35.80 12.46 -3.59
CA ASN A 175 -36.35 12.97 -2.33
C ASN A 175 -36.71 11.85 -1.32
N ARG A 176 -35.94 10.75 -1.34
CA ARG A 176 -36.16 9.59 -0.45
C ARG A 176 -35.12 9.49 0.65
N GLU A 177 -34.27 10.50 0.79
CA GLU A 177 -33.11 10.57 1.69
C GLU A 177 -33.38 10.29 3.18
N GLN A 178 -34.61 10.47 3.66
CA GLN A 178 -34.98 10.26 5.06
C GLN A 178 -35.51 8.84 5.36
N GLU A 179 -35.86 8.07 4.32
CA GLU A 179 -36.45 6.73 4.47
C GLU A 179 -35.37 5.66 4.57
N HIS A 180 -34.73 5.54 5.74
CA HIS A 180 -33.60 4.60 5.95
C HIS A 180 -33.91 3.16 5.52
N SER A 181 -35.14 2.67 5.78
CA SER A 181 -35.56 1.31 5.44
C SER A 181 -35.89 1.08 3.97
N HIS A 182 -35.89 2.13 3.13
CA HIS A 182 -36.20 1.98 1.72
C HIS A 182 -35.04 1.28 1.00
N ALA A 183 -35.34 0.24 0.22
CA ALA A 183 -34.33 -0.60 -0.42
C ALA A 183 -33.31 0.20 -1.26
N LEU A 184 -33.77 1.24 -1.97
CA LEU A 184 -32.92 2.17 -2.71
C LEU A 184 -31.86 2.85 -1.84
N ASN A 185 -32.21 3.35 -0.64
CA ASN A 185 -31.23 3.98 0.25
C ASN A 185 -30.22 2.96 0.75
N LEU A 186 -30.69 1.79 1.15
CA LEU A 186 -29.82 0.73 1.65
C LEU A 186 -28.83 0.26 0.57
N VAL A 187 -29.29 0.08 -0.67
CA VAL A 187 -28.44 -0.34 -1.79
C VAL A 187 -27.45 0.76 -2.17
N PHE A 188 -27.91 1.99 -2.42
CA PHE A 188 -27.07 3.05 -2.99
C PHE A 188 -26.22 3.80 -1.94
N ARG A 189 -26.61 3.82 -0.66
CA ARG A 189 -25.85 4.50 0.40
C ARG A 189 -24.94 3.56 1.18
N ILE A 190 -25.28 2.27 1.28
CA ILE A 190 -24.54 1.32 2.12
C ILE A 190 -23.93 0.19 1.28
N ILE A 191 -24.74 -0.68 0.67
CA ILE A 191 -24.25 -1.91 0.03
C ILE A 191 -23.27 -1.60 -1.10
N LEU A 192 -23.69 -0.75 -2.06
CA LEU A 192 -22.91 -0.50 -3.27
C LEU A 192 -21.61 0.25 -2.97
N PRO A 193 -21.61 1.31 -2.12
CA PRO A 193 -20.36 1.98 -1.74
C PRO A 193 -19.37 1.06 -1.01
N ILE A 194 -19.85 0.21 -0.10
CA ILE A 194 -19.00 -0.75 0.61
C ILE A 194 -18.46 -1.80 -0.35
N PHE A 195 -19.28 -2.31 -1.28
CA PHE A 195 -18.86 -3.28 -2.28
C PHE A 195 -17.77 -2.71 -3.20
N LEU A 196 -17.93 -1.48 -3.70
CA LEU A 196 -16.93 -0.83 -4.55
C LEU A 196 -15.62 -0.55 -3.80
N ALA A 197 -15.70 -0.11 -2.54
CA ALA A 197 -14.52 0.10 -1.69
C ALA A 197 -13.78 -1.22 -1.40
N LEU A 198 -14.53 -2.29 -1.10
CA LEU A 198 -13.97 -3.63 -0.90
C LEU A 198 -13.31 -4.16 -2.18
N PHE A 199 -13.95 -3.98 -3.33
CA PHE A 199 -13.37 -4.34 -4.62
C PHE A 199 -12.04 -3.61 -4.87
N ALA A 200 -11.98 -2.30 -4.60
CA ALA A 200 -10.74 -1.53 -4.72
C ALA A 200 -9.64 -2.01 -3.76
N ALA A 201 -10.00 -2.39 -2.52
CA ALA A 201 -9.05 -2.96 -1.57
C ALA A 201 -8.53 -4.34 -2.02
N ILE A 202 -9.43 -5.23 -2.49
CA ILE A 202 -9.05 -6.54 -3.06
C ILE A 202 -8.14 -6.35 -4.27
N PHE A 203 -8.46 -5.41 -5.15
CA PHE A 203 -7.62 -5.09 -6.30
C PHE A 203 -6.23 -4.59 -5.86
N THR A 204 -6.17 -3.71 -4.86
CA THR A 204 -4.91 -3.23 -4.27
C THR A 204 -4.10 -4.38 -3.67
N ARG A 205 -4.76 -5.40 -3.14
CA ARG A 205 -4.13 -6.61 -2.58
C ARG A 205 -3.61 -7.58 -3.65
N LEU A 206 -4.36 -7.78 -4.73
CA LEU A 206 -4.10 -8.82 -5.73
C LEU A 206 -3.26 -8.32 -6.91
N TRP A 207 -3.41 -7.06 -7.30
CA TRP A 207 -2.73 -6.49 -8.47
C TRP A 207 -1.20 -6.50 -8.33
N PRO A 208 -0.59 -6.08 -7.20
CA PRO A 208 0.86 -6.14 -7.02
C PRO A 208 1.44 -7.55 -7.10
N VAL A 209 0.69 -8.58 -6.70
CA VAL A 209 1.15 -9.98 -6.75
C VAL A 209 1.42 -10.42 -8.19
N ARG A 210 0.56 -10.03 -9.14
CA ARG A 210 0.78 -10.31 -10.57
C ARG A 210 1.99 -9.56 -11.11
N VAL A 211 2.19 -8.32 -10.67
CA VAL A 211 3.34 -7.50 -11.07
C VAL A 211 4.64 -8.08 -10.52
N MET A 212 4.62 -8.60 -9.29
CA MET A 212 5.77 -9.30 -8.69
C MET A 212 6.21 -10.52 -9.49
N GLN A 213 5.28 -11.34 -9.99
CA GLN A 213 5.62 -12.50 -10.83
C GLN A 213 6.39 -12.07 -12.08
N HIS A 214 6.00 -10.95 -12.69
CA HIS A 214 6.71 -10.37 -13.83
C HIS A 214 8.03 -9.67 -13.46
N LEU A 215 8.18 -9.19 -12.22
CA LEU A 215 9.41 -8.60 -11.71
C LEU A 215 10.46 -9.66 -11.38
N ALA A 216 10.04 -10.80 -10.79
CA ALA A 216 10.91 -11.93 -10.50
C ALA A 216 11.58 -12.51 -11.76
N GLY A 217 10.90 -12.45 -12.91
CA GLY A 217 11.47 -12.86 -14.19
C GLY A 217 12.29 -11.78 -14.92
N SER A 218 12.44 -10.57 -14.36
CA SER A 218 13.16 -9.47 -15.01
C SER A 218 14.59 -9.34 -14.49
N ALA A 219 15.56 -9.23 -15.40
CA ALA A 219 16.98 -9.07 -15.09
C ALA A 219 17.19 -7.84 -14.18
N GLY A 220 17.75 -8.08 -12.98
CA GLY A 220 17.96 -7.06 -11.94
C GLY A 220 17.27 -7.36 -10.61
N PHE A 221 16.20 -8.18 -10.61
CA PHE A 221 15.55 -8.63 -9.37
C PHE A 221 16.39 -9.69 -8.64
N ASP A 222 17.10 -10.56 -9.36
CA ASP A 222 18.05 -11.53 -8.79
C ASP A 222 19.29 -10.88 -8.15
N GLY A 223 19.68 -9.69 -8.62
CA GLY A 223 20.78 -8.92 -8.03
C GLY A 223 20.48 -8.41 -6.62
N ALA A 224 19.20 -8.19 -6.31
CA ALA A 224 18.73 -7.75 -5.00
C ALA A 224 18.68 -8.88 -3.95
N PHE A 225 18.46 -10.13 -4.38
CA PHE A 225 18.58 -11.31 -3.52
C PHE A 225 20.03 -11.76 -3.34
N ARG A 226 20.95 -11.23 -4.13
CA ARG A 226 22.39 -11.32 -3.88
C ARG A 226 22.75 -10.39 -2.73
N LYS A 227 22.28 -10.75 -1.52
CA LYS A 227 22.99 -10.38 -0.30
C LYS A 227 24.38 -10.98 -0.49
N VAL A 228 25.32 -10.19 -1.00
CA VAL A 228 26.72 -10.58 -1.04
C VAL A 228 27.04 -10.76 0.43
N VAL A 229 27.01 -12.01 0.89
CA VAL A 229 27.63 -12.39 2.15
C VAL A 229 29.11 -12.18 1.86
N VAL A 230 29.56 -10.95 2.06
CA VAL A 230 30.97 -10.64 2.13
C VAL A 230 31.39 -11.41 3.36
N ASN A 231 31.96 -12.59 3.15
CA ASN A 231 32.51 -13.37 4.23
C ASN A 231 33.56 -12.45 4.89
N PRO A 232 33.41 -12.04 6.16
CA PRO A 232 34.34 -11.07 6.76
C PRO A 232 35.77 -11.62 6.80
N LEU A 233 35.93 -12.94 6.71
CA LEU A 233 37.21 -13.62 6.52
C LEU A 233 37.84 -13.42 5.13
N ALA A 234 37.05 -13.12 4.08
CA ALA A 234 37.56 -12.80 2.75
C ALA A 234 38.13 -11.38 2.67
N VAL A 235 37.55 -10.43 3.42
CA VAL A 235 38.11 -9.06 3.58
C VAL A 235 39.42 -9.11 4.37
N MET A 236 39.56 -10.07 5.29
CA MET A 236 40.78 -10.29 6.05
C MET A 236 41.90 -10.95 5.22
N GLY A 237 41.54 -11.71 4.16
CA GLY A 237 42.50 -12.27 3.21
C GLY A 237 43.17 -11.24 2.30
N ASP A 238 42.45 -10.15 1.97
CA ASP A 238 42.97 -9.04 1.15
C ASP A 238 44.03 -8.22 1.92
N ALA A 239 43.95 -8.19 3.26
CA ALA A 239 44.98 -7.61 4.12
C ALA A 239 46.28 -8.44 4.17
N MET A 240 46.24 -9.71 3.73
CA MET A 240 47.42 -10.60 3.68
C MET A 240 48.02 -10.77 2.28
N GLY A 241 47.59 -9.98 1.29
CA GLY A 241 48.19 -9.99 -0.05
C GLY A 241 47.94 -11.28 -0.85
N LEU A 242 46.94 -12.08 -0.48
CA LEU A 242 46.50 -13.22 -1.28
C LEU A 242 45.53 -12.74 -2.35
N THR A 243 46.06 -12.46 -3.55
CA THR A 243 45.25 -12.16 -4.74
C THR A 243 44.19 -13.24 -4.93
N PRO A 244 42.90 -12.89 -5.09
CA PRO A 244 41.87 -13.87 -5.37
C PRO A 244 42.19 -14.61 -6.68
N PRO A 245 41.97 -15.94 -6.75
CA PRO A 245 42.17 -16.67 -7.98
C PRO A 245 41.20 -16.14 -9.06
N PRO A 246 41.60 -16.14 -10.34
CA PRO A 246 40.75 -15.68 -11.42
C PRO A 246 39.46 -16.48 -11.46
N LEU A 247 38.35 -15.76 -11.70
CA LEU A 247 37.04 -16.35 -11.94
C LEU A 247 37.14 -17.33 -13.13
N PRO A 248 36.56 -18.54 -13.04
CA PRO A 248 36.49 -19.42 -14.20
C PRO A 248 35.56 -18.80 -15.25
N GLU A 249 36.06 -18.72 -16.49
CA GLU A 249 35.27 -18.35 -17.66
C GLU A 249 34.14 -19.37 -17.85
N GLY A 250 32.90 -18.94 -17.56
CA GLY A 250 31.70 -19.68 -17.94
C GLY A 250 31.40 -19.51 -19.44
N PRO A 251 30.63 -20.43 -20.06
CA PRO A 251 30.52 -20.55 -21.52
C PRO A 251 29.62 -19.51 -22.21
N TYR A 252 29.50 -18.29 -21.68
CA TYR A 252 28.79 -17.18 -22.32
C TYR A 252 29.73 -16.00 -22.58
N ALA A 253 30.83 -16.27 -23.27
CA ALA A 253 31.62 -15.23 -23.93
C ALA A 253 30.98 -14.91 -25.28
N MET A 254 30.15 -13.87 -25.35
CA MET A 254 29.87 -13.15 -26.58
C MET A 254 29.56 -11.69 -26.23
N GLY A 255 30.56 -10.81 -26.40
CA GLY A 255 30.31 -9.37 -26.44
C GLY A 255 31.30 -8.46 -25.70
N GLY A 256 32.61 -8.54 -26.02
CA GLY A 256 33.59 -7.48 -25.77
C GLY A 256 34.01 -7.22 -24.31
N PRO A 257 35.19 -6.59 -24.09
CA PRO A 257 35.64 -6.26 -22.75
C PRO A 257 34.80 -5.13 -22.13
N PRO A 258 34.32 -5.26 -20.88
CA PRO A 258 33.76 -4.14 -20.16
C PRO A 258 34.88 -3.14 -19.86
N ARG A 259 34.67 -1.86 -20.25
CA ARG A 259 35.55 -0.77 -19.82
C ARG A 259 35.53 -0.71 -18.28
N PRO A 260 36.70 -0.62 -17.61
CA PRO A 260 36.72 -0.42 -16.17
C PRO A 260 36.06 0.94 -15.84
N LEU A 261 35.08 0.90 -14.95
CA LEU A 261 34.56 2.08 -14.25
C LEU A 261 35.72 2.68 -13.44
N GLN A 262 36.29 3.78 -13.92
CA GLN A 262 37.18 4.61 -13.11
C GLN A 262 36.34 5.25 -12.00
N VAL A 263 36.49 4.75 -10.79
CA VAL A 263 36.05 5.44 -9.58
C VAL A 263 37.06 6.58 -9.36
N GLN A 264 36.72 7.78 -9.82
CA GLN A 264 37.49 8.98 -9.52
C GLN A 264 37.13 9.42 -8.09
N ALA A 265 38.01 9.11 -7.14
CA ALA A 265 37.93 9.68 -5.81
C ALA A 265 38.23 11.18 -5.90
N ILE A 266 37.21 12.02 -5.66
CA ILE A 266 37.40 13.45 -5.41
C ILE A 266 37.87 13.56 -3.97
N GLY A 267 39.17 13.76 -3.78
CA GLY A 267 39.75 14.16 -2.50
C GLY A 267 39.56 15.66 -2.30
N ALA A 268 39.06 16.03 -1.12
CA ALA A 268 39.24 17.34 -0.52
C ALA A 268 40.58 17.36 0.23
#